data_AF-A0A3D2FYA7-F1
#
_entry.id   AF-A0A3D2FYA7-F1
#
_cell.length_a   1.000
_cell.length_b   1.000
_cell.length_c   1.000
_cell.angle_alpha   90.00
_cell.angle_beta   90.00
_cell.angle_gamma   90.00
#
_symmetry.space_group_name_H-M   'P 1'
#
loop_
_entity.id
_entity.type
_entity.pdbx_description
1 polymer ?
#
loop_
_entity_poly.entity_id
_entity_poly.type
_entity_poly.pdbx_seq_one_letter_code
_entity_poly.pdbx_strand_id
1 'polypeptide(L)' 'RQRGTKIHPGTNVGIGGDDTLYALVDGTVKFERMGKDRKKVSVYEIAQ' A
#
# COMPACT_ATOMS: atom_id res chain seq x y z
N ARG A 1 2.67 -4.60 9.05
CA ARG A 1 1.47 -4.46 9.89
C ARG A 1 1.51 -3.11 10.60
N GLN A 2 0.35 -2.49 10.85
CA GLN A 2 0.26 -1.18 11.51
C GLN A 2 -0.94 -1.15 12.47
N ARG A 3 -1.03 -0.09 13.29
CA ARG A 3 -2.24 0.29 14.03
C ARG A 3 -2.62 1.69 13.58
N GLY A 4 -3.84 1.84 13.09
CA GLY A 4 -4.29 3.01 12.32
C GLY A 4 -3.58 3.13 10.97
N THR A 5 -4.03 4.09 10.16
CA THR A 5 -3.59 4.25 8.76
C THR A 5 -2.38 5.18 8.60
N LYS A 6 -1.23 4.81 9.17
CA LYS A 6 0.02 5.58 9.00
C LYS A 6 0.49 5.56 7.55
N ILE A 7 0.39 4.39 6.92
CA ILE A 7 0.58 4.20 5.48
C ILE A 7 -0.77 3.82 4.90
N HIS A 8 -1.16 4.54 3.85
CA HIS A 8 -2.44 4.33 3.19
C HIS A 8 -2.31 3.26 2.11
N PRO A 9 -3.36 2.45 1.88
CA PRO A 9 -3.40 1.58 0.71
C PRO A 9 -3.37 2.44 -0.56
N GLY A 10 -2.47 2.09 -1.47
CA GLY A 10 -2.35 2.64 -2.82
C GLY A 10 -2.91 1.67 -3.85
N THR A 11 -2.33 1.66 -5.04
CA THR A 11 -2.77 0.77 -6.14
C THR A 11 -2.49 -0.68 -5.78
N ASN A 12 -3.48 -1.56 -5.97
CA ASN A 12 -3.38 -3.01 -5.71
C ASN A 12 -2.95 -3.39 -4.28
N VAL A 13 -3.28 -2.57 -3.29
CA VAL A 13 -3.06 -2.87 -1.87
C VAL A 13 -4.38 -2.76 -1.12
N GLY A 14 -4.73 -3.82 -0.39
CA GLY A 14 -5.87 -3.86 0.52
C GLY A 14 -5.47 -3.53 1.96
N ILE A 15 -6.47 -3.20 2.79
CA ILE A 15 -6.32 -3.04 4.25
C ILE A 15 -7.27 -4.02 4.96
N GLY A 16 -6.75 -4.77 5.93
CA GLY A 16 -7.53 -5.67 6.77
C GLY A 16 -8.22 -4.92 7.91
N GLY A 17 -9.15 -5.59 8.60
CA GLY A 17 -9.83 -4.99 9.77
C GLY A 17 -8.91 -4.69 10.95
N ASP A 18 -7.71 -5.29 10.99
CA ASP A 18 -6.65 -5.00 11.95
C ASP A 18 -5.63 -3.96 11.45
N ASP A 19 -6.00 -3.18 10.43
CA ASP A 19 -5.18 -2.21 9.70
C ASP A 19 -3.96 -2.80 8.95
N THR A 20 -3.84 -4.12 8.86
CA THR A 20 -2.75 -4.75 8.09
C THR A 20 -2.91 -4.50 6.60
N LEU A 21 -1.87 -3.97 5.96
CA LEU A 21 -1.80 -3.82 4.50
C LEU A 21 -1.34 -5.13 3.85
N TYR A 22 -1.99 -5.52 2.75
CA TYR A 22 -1.66 -6.72 1.97
C TYR A 22 -1.78 -6.43 0.46
N ALA A 23 -0.99 -7.14 -0.35
CA ALA A 23 -1.02 -7.03 -1.80
C ALA A 23 -2.25 -7.77 -2.36
N LEU A 24 -2.91 -7.17 -3.35
CA LEU A 24 -4.01 -7.78 -4.10
C LEU A 24 -3.52 -8.53 -5.36
N VAL A 25 -2.34 -8.16 -5.84
CA VAL A 25 -1.68 -8.74 -7.02
C VAL A 25 -0.21 -8.95 -6.73
N ASP A 26 0.42 -9.84 -7.48
CA ASP A 26 1.86 -10.02 -7.47
C ASP A 26 2.55 -8.89 -8.25
N GLY A 27 3.71 -8.45 -7.76
CA GLY A 27 4.47 -7.39 -8.41
C GLY A 27 5.47 -6.72 -7.48
N THR A 28 5.90 -5.53 -7.88
CA THR A 28 6.87 -4.73 -7.13
C THR A 28 6.16 -3.76 -6.19
N VAL A 29 6.54 -3.80 -4.91
CA VAL A 29 6.05 -2.86 -3.89
C VAL A 29 6.76 -1.51 -4.03
N LYS A 30 5.99 -0.42 -4.04
CA LYS A 30 6.51 0.95 -4.07
C LYS A 30 5.82 1.82 -3.03
N PHE A 31 6.63 2.51 -2.23
CA PHE A 31 6.16 3.52 -1.28
C PHE A 31 6.19 4.89 -1.92
N GLU A 32 5.09 5.62 -1.78
CA GLU A 32 4.91 6.93 -2.42
C GLU A 32 4.35 7.93 -1.41
N ARG A 33 4.63 9.21 -1.64
CA ARG A 33 4.02 10.29 -0.86
C ARG A 33 2.56 10.46 -1.29
N MET A 34 1.69 10.71 -0.32
CA MET A 34 0.28 11.03 -0.54
C MET A 34 0.02 12.45 -0.02
N GLY A 35 0.08 13.43 -0.92
CA GLY A 35 -0.05 14.85 -0.55
C GLY A 35 1.13 15.35 0.28
N LYS A 36 0.87 16.22 1.26
CA LYS A 36 1.93 16.87 2.06
C LYS A 36 2.51 15.92 3.12
N ASP A 37 1.70 15.34 3.99
CA ASP A 37 2.26 14.67 5.19
C ASP A 37 2.02 13.15 5.21
N ARG A 38 1.23 12.62 4.28
CA ARG A 38 0.85 11.20 4.28
C ARG A 38 1.70 10.40 3.30
N LYS A 39 1.70 9.09 3.50
CA LYS A 39 2.39 8.11 2.64
C LYS A 39 1.39 7.03 2.25
N LYS A 40 1.56 6.46 1.06
CA LYS A 40 0.82 5.30 0.57
C LYS A 40 1.78 4.22 0.06
N VAL A 41 1.29 3.00 -0.05
CA VAL A 41 2.04 1.88 -0.64
C VAL A 41 1.21 1.26 -1.75
N SER A 42 1.83 1.06 -2.91
CA SER A 42 1.22 0.47 -4.10
C SER A 42 2.02 -0.76 -4.53
N VAL A 43 1.35 -1.70 -5.21
CA VAL A 43 2.01 -2.81 -5.91
C VAL A 43 1.79 -2.64 -7.42
N TYR A 44 2.88 -2.57 -8.17
CA TYR A 44 2.86 -2.48 -9.62
C TYR A 44 3.29 -3.80 -10.23
N GLU A 45 2.50 -4.30 -11.17
CA GLU A 45 2.82 -5.51 -11.91
C GLU A 45 4.16 -5.33 -12.65
N ILE A 46 4.99 -6.37 -12.61
CA ILE A 46 6.21 -6.38 -13.41
C ILE A 46 5.76 -6.80 -14.81
N ALA A 47 5.66 -5.84 -15.73
CA ALA A 47 5.54 -6.18 -17.14
C ALA A 47 6.76 -7.04 -17.53
N GLN A 48 6.49 -8.25 -17.98
CA GLN A 48 7.49 -9.24 -18.36
C GLN A 48 8.27 -8.81 -19.61
#